data_AF-A0A7X8AD88-F1
#
_entry.id   AF-A0A7X8AD88-F1
#
_cell.length_a   1.000
_cell.length_b   1.000
_cell.length_c   1.000
_cell.angle_alpha   90.00
_cell.angle_beta   90.00
_cell.angle_gamma   90.00
#
_symmetry.space_group_name_H-M   'P 1'
#
loop_
_entity.id
_entity.type
_entity.pdbx_description
1 polymer ?
#
loop_
_entity_poly.entity_id
_entity_poly.type
_entity_poly.pdbx_seq_one_letter_code
_entity_poly.pdbx_strand_id
1 'polypeptide(L)'
;MDFQGKIIAVLPPREGVAKSTNNPWKVQSYVIENHDQFPRKMCFDVFGEDKISQFNIQMGEELSVSFDVDAHQWQDRWFNSIRAWKVDRVAPGDSSAINDIPGSAPSAIPSSVPFAEDGNNGSTDDLPF
;
A
#
# COMPACT_ATOMS: atom_id res chain seq x y z
N MET A 1 0.33 14.68 2.68
CA MET A 1 -0.42 13.44 3.01
C MET A 1 0.36 12.26 2.45
N ASP A 2 0.07 11.02 2.87
CA ASP A 2 0.77 9.81 2.41
C ASP A 2 -0.18 8.63 2.14
N PHE A 3 0.23 7.72 1.27
CA PHE A 3 -0.46 6.48 0.93
C PHE A 3 0.56 5.41 0.55
N GLN A 4 0.48 4.24 1.17
CA GLN A 4 1.39 3.12 0.90
C GLN A 4 0.65 1.95 0.27
N GLY A 5 1.30 1.28 -0.66
CA GLY A 5 0.77 0.08 -1.29
C GLY A 5 1.55 -0.36 -2.52
N LYS A 6 0.95 -1.26 -3.28
CA LYS A 6 1.50 -1.82 -4.50
C LYS A 6 1.01 -1.07 -5.73
N ILE A 7 1.89 -0.81 -6.68
CA ILE A 7 1.51 -0.26 -7.99
C ILE A 7 0.79 -1.33 -8.82
N ILE A 8 -0.45 -1.03 -9.18
CA ILE A 8 -1.33 -1.92 -9.96
C ILE A 8 -1.66 -1.37 -11.36
N ALA A 9 -1.25 -0.14 -11.69
CA ALA A 9 -1.29 0.35 -13.06
C ALA A 9 -0.25 1.46 -13.27
N VAL A 10 0.39 1.43 -14.43
CA VAL A 10 1.23 2.51 -14.96
C VAL A 10 0.56 3.00 -16.24
N LEU A 11 0.00 4.21 -16.23
CA LEU A 11 -0.70 4.74 -17.39
C LEU A 11 0.30 5.41 -18.37
N PRO A 12 -0.04 5.51 -19.66
CA PRO A 12 0.79 6.23 -20.62
C PRO A 12 1.01 7.69 -20.19
N PRO A 13 2.22 8.24 -20.36
CA PRO A 13 2.47 9.64 -20.07
C PRO A 13 1.69 10.54 -21.02
N ARG A 14 1.18 11.65 -20.50
CA ARG A 14 0.57 12.75 -21.24
C ARG A 14 1.57 13.89 -21.30
N GLU A 15 1.69 14.52 -22.47
CA GLU A 15 2.60 15.63 -22.68
C GLU A 15 2.00 16.69 -23.59
N GLY A 16 2.57 17.89 -23.55
CA GLY A 16 2.15 19.00 -24.38
C GLY A 16 2.96 20.26 -24.10
N VAL A 17 2.51 21.38 -24.64
CA VAL A 17 3.13 22.70 -24.44
C VAL A 17 2.15 23.61 -23.71
N ALA A 18 2.60 24.25 -22.64
CA ALA A 18 1.77 25.16 -21.86
C ALA A 18 1.42 26.40 -22.69
N LYS A 19 0.13 26.72 -22.81
CA LYS A 19 -0.33 27.87 -23.60
C LYS A 19 0.16 29.21 -23.08
N SER A 20 0.40 29.32 -21.77
CA SER A 20 0.82 30.55 -21.10
C SER A 20 2.31 30.84 -21.24
N THR A 21 3.13 29.79 -21.12
CA THR A 21 4.58 29.93 -20.92
C THR A 21 5.39 29.34 -22.09
N ASN A 22 4.72 28.66 -23.02
CA ASN A 22 5.34 27.89 -24.11
C ASN A 22 6.32 26.80 -23.66
N ASN A 23 6.33 26.46 -22.37
CA ASN A 23 7.17 25.40 -21.82
C ASN A 23 6.53 24.02 -22.05
N PRO A 24 7.31 22.99 -22.39
CA PRO A 24 6.81 21.62 -22.43
C PRO A 24 6.41 21.17 -21.03
N TRP A 25 5.36 20.36 -20.95
CA TRP A 25 4.95 19.68 -19.73
C TRP A 25 4.74 18.21 -20.01
N LYS A 26 4.99 17.39 -19.00
CA LYS A 26 4.80 15.95 -19.01
C LYS A 26 4.21 15.52 -17.69
N VAL A 27 3.22 14.64 -17.73
CA VAL A 27 2.59 14.08 -16.54
C VAL A 27 2.34 12.60 -16.78
N GLN A 28 2.61 11.77 -15.78
CA GLN A 28 2.30 10.35 -15.83
C GLN A 28 1.45 9.97 -14.64
N SER A 29 0.42 9.16 -14.91
CA SER A 29 -0.55 8.72 -13.91
C SER A 29 -0.27 7.28 -13.50
N TYR A 30 -0.49 6.97 -12.23
CA TYR A 30 -0.27 5.66 -11.64
C TYR A 30 -1.43 5.29 -10.73
N VAL A 31 -1.68 3.99 -10.55
CA VAL A 31 -2.64 3.51 -9.56
C VAL A 31 -1.92 2.64 -8.54
N ILE A 32 -2.09 3.01 -7.26
CA ILE A 32 -1.57 2.29 -6.11
C ILE A 32 -2.73 1.67 -5.33
N GLU A 33 -2.56 0.44 -4.86
CA GLU A 33 -3.52 -0.29 -4.03
C GLU A 33 -2.87 -0.70 -2.71
N ASN A 34 -3.53 -0.45 -1.58
CA ASN A 34 -3.01 -0.85 -0.28
C ASN A 34 -3.38 -2.30 0.09
N HIS A 35 -2.80 -2.80 1.19
CA HIS A 35 -2.90 -4.20 1.61
C HIS A 35 -3.87 -4.43 2.79
N ASP A 36 -4.81 -3.52 3.01
CA ASP A 36 -5.80 -3.65 4.09
C ASP A 36 -6.82 -4.76 3.79
N GLN A 37 -7.61 -5.14 4.80
CA GLN A 37 -8.75 -6.07 4.63
C GLN A 37 -9.73 -5.60 3.54
N PHE A 38 -9.85 -4.29 3.34
CA PHE A 38 -10.63 -3.68 2.26
C PHE A 38 -9.72 -2.78 1.41
N PRO A 39 -9.03 -3.34 0.41
CA PRO A 39 -8.06 -2.61 -0.39
C PRO A 39 -8.68 -1.39 -1.06
N ARG A 40 -8.08 -0.24 -0.82
CA ARG A 40 -8.40 1.03 -1.48
C ARG A 40 -7.38 1.27 -2.57
N LYS A 41 -7.87 1.83 -3.66
CA LYS A 41 -7.05 2.26 -4.79
C LYS A 41 -6.98 3.78 -4.81
N MET A 42 -5.81 4.32 -5.11
CA MET A 42 -5.60 5.74 -5.34
C MET A 42 -4.93 5.93 -6.70
N CYS A 43 -5.52 6.78 -7.54
CA CYS A 43 -4.88 7.27 -8.76
C CYS A 43 -4.17 8.59 -8.45
N PHE A 44 -2.91 8.70 -8.84
CA PHE A 44 -2.13 9.91 -8.62
C PHE A 44 -1.26 10.26 -9.83
N ASP A 45 -0.92 11.54 -9.93
CA ASP A 45 -0.12 12.10 -11.01
C ASP A 45 1.29 12.49 -10.51
N VAL A 46 2.31 12.18 -11.33
CA VAL A 46 3.66 12.74 -11.21
C VAL A 46 3.86 13.74 -12.34
N PHE A 47 4.17 14.99 -11.98
CA PHE A 47 4.37 16.08 -12.94
C PHE A 47 5.86 16.37 -13.15
N GLY A 48 6.23 16.59 -14.41
CA GLY A 48 7.60 16.90 -14.84
C GLY A 48 8.36 15.66 -15.28
N GLU A 49 9.05 15.76 -16.41
CA GLU A 49 9.89 14.67 -16.94
C GLU A 49 10.99 14.26 -15.95
N ASP A 50 11.57 15.23 -15.24
CA ASP A 50 12.61 14.99 -14.23
C ASP A 50 12.09 14.08 -13.11
N LYS A 51 10.90 14.39 -12.55
CA LYS A 51 10.33 13.59 -11.45
C LYS A 51 9.86 12.22 -11.91
N ILE A 52 9.26 12.13 -13.10
CA ILE A 52 8.85 10.85 -13.69
C ILE A 52 10.08 9.95 -13.84
N SER A 53 11.17 10.48 -14.39
CA SER A 53 12.42 9.75 -14.58
C SER A 53 13.13 9.42 -13.26
N GLN A 54 13.10 10.35 -12.29
CA GLN A 54 13.69 10.16 -10.97
C GLN A 54 12.98 9.06 -10.18
N PHE A 55 11.64 9.07 -10.16
CA PHE A 55 10.89 8.05 -9.43
C PHE A 55 10.95 6.70 -10.14
N ASN A 56 10.92 6.71 -11.49
CA ASN A 56 11.00 5.51 -12.32
C ASN A 56 10.05 4.40 -11.84
N ILE A 57 8.80 4.77 -11.55
CA ILE A 57 7.81 3.87 -10.94
C ILE A 57 7.45 2.75 -11.91
N GLN A 58 7.54 1.50 -11.43
CA GLN A 58 7.25 0.29 -12.19
C GLN A 58 6.00 -0.42 -11.65
N MET A 59 5.39 -1.21 -12.52
CA MET A 59 4.28 -2.10 -12.15
C MET A 59 4.73 -3.09 -11.08
N GLY A 60 3.92 -3.25 -10.03
CA GLY A 60 4.14 -4.22 -8.96
C GLY A 60 5.10 -3.78 -7.86
N GLU A 61 5.68 -2.58 -7.91
CA GLU A 61 6.51 -2.03 -6.82
C GLU A 61 5.67 -1.70 -5.58
N GLU A 62 6.27 -1.90 -4.40
CA GLU A 62 5.74 -1.45 -3.11
C GLU A 62 6.28 -0.06 -2.81
N LEU A 63 5.40 0.94 -2.74
CA LEU A 63 5.77 2.35 -2.61
C LEU A 63 5.01 3.02 -1.47
N SER A 64 5.66 3.96 -0.81
CA SER A 64 5.03 5.00 0.00
C SER A 64 5.03 6.30 -0.81
N VAL A 65 3.85 6.81 -1.12
CA VAL A 65 3.64 7.98 -1.97
C VAL A 65 3.20 9.15 -1.10
N SER A 66 3.99 10.22 -1.05
CA SER A 66 3.59 11.47 -0.42
C SER A 66 3.02 12.43 -1.48
N PHE A 67 1.84 12.98 -1.19
CA PHE A 67 1.06 13.76 -2.14
C PHE A 67 0.32 14.92 -1.49
N ASP A 68 -0.10 15.83 -2.36
CA ASP A 68 -1.03 16.91 -2.08
C ASP A 68 -2.32 16.73 -2.89
N VAL A 69 -3.42 17.26 -2.37
CA VAL A 69 -4.73 17.23 -3.02
C VAL A 69 -5.15 18.66 -3.35
N ASP A 70 -5.51 18.89 -4.61
CA ASP A 70 -6.02 20.16 -5.11
C ASP A 70 -7.38 19.98 -5.75
N ALA A 71 -8.26 20.97 -5.60
CA ALA A 71 -9.60 20.93 -6.19
C ALA A 71 -9.68 21.88 -7.38
N HIS A 72 -10.07 21.36 -8.55
CA HIS A 72 -10.29 22.16 -9.73
C HIS A 72 -11.72 22.02 -10.23
N GLN A 73 -12.28 23.13 -10.69
CA GLN A 73 -13.60 23.17 -11.31
C GLN A 73 -13.47 22.91 -12.81
N TRP A 74 -14.30 22.01 -13.33
CA TRP A 74 -14.45 21.72 -14.76
C TRP A 74 -15.91 21.46 -15.09
N GLN A 75 -16.47 22.22 -16.04
CA GLN A 75 -17.87 22.08 -16.49
C GLN A 75 -18.88 22.00 -15.32
N ASP A 76 -18.85 23.01 -14.43
CA ASP A 76 -19.71 23.11 -13.23
C ASP A 76 -19.58 21.96 -12.22
N ARG A 77 -18.58 21.09 -12.38
CA ARG A 77 -18.26 20.00 -11.44
C ARG A 77 -16.88 20.25 -10.84
N TRP A 78 -16.68 19.75 -9.63
CA TRP A 78 -15.39 19.82 -8.94
C TRP A 78 -14.73 18.45 -8.96
N PHE A 79 -13.44 18.45 -9.24
CA PHE A 79 -12.61 17.26 -9.29
C PHE A 79 -11.38 17.48 -8.42
N ASN A 80 -10.92 16.40 -7.78
CA ASN A 80 -9.67 16.41 -7.04
C ASN A 80 -8.54 15.92 -7.94
N SER A 81 -7.42 16.62 -7.87
CA SER A 81 -6.14 16.20 -8.42
C SER A 81 -5.23 15.78 -7.28
N ILE A 82 -4.73 14.55 -7.34
CA ILE A 82 -3.78 14.00 -6.39
C ILE A 82 -2.39 14.06 -7.04
N ARG A 83 -1.50 14.89 -6.51
CA ARG A 83 -0.16 15.10 -7.07
C ARG A 83 0.91 14.58 -6.12
N ALA A 84 1.67 13.60 -6.57
CA ALA A 84 2.79 13.07 -5.81
C ALA A 84 4.01 14.01 -5.90
N TRP A 85 4.60 14.32 -4.75
CA TRP A 85 5.81 15.14 -4.68
C TRP A 85 7.02 14.35 -4.18
N LYS A 86 6.81 13.22 -3.49
CA LYS A 86 7.84 12.28 -3.06
C LYS A 86 7.33 10.84 -3.16
N VAL A 87 8.24 9.94 -3.49
CA VAL A 87 7.99 8.50 -3.61
C VAL A 87 9.17 7.77 -2.96
N ASP A 88 8.88 6.91 -1.99
CA ASP A 88 9.87 6.07 -1.33
C ASP A 88 9.54 4.60 -1.62
N ARG A 89 10.56 3.80 -1.97
CA ARG A 89 10.42 2.35 -2.14
C ARG A 89 10.40 1.69 -0.76
N VAL A 90 9.40 0.86 -0.51
CA VAL A 90 9.31 0.10 0.74
C VAL A 90 10.01 -1.24 0.51
N ALA A 91 10.96 -1.58 1.38
CA ALA A 91 11.62 -2.87 1.30
C ALA A 91 10.59 -3.99 1.56
N PRO A 92 10.68 -5.15 0.87
CA PRO A 92 9.86 -6.30 1.18
C PRO A 92 10.19 -6.76 2.61
N GLY A 93 9.33 -6.41 3.57
CA GLY A 93 9.53 -6.63 5.01
C GLY A 93 9.04 -5.48 5.90
N ASP A 94 8.92 -4.26 5.37
CA ASP A 94 8.42 -3.07 6.09
C ASP A 94 6.91 -2.84 5.92
N SER A 95 6.16 -3.88 5.57
CA SER A 95 4.71 -3.87 5.75
C SER A 95 4.42 -4.03 7.24
N SER A 96 4.52 -2.93 7.99
CA SER A 96 3.92 -2.85 9.31
C SER A 96 2.41 -2.94 9.12
N ALA A 97 1.91 -4.17 9.08
CA ALA A 97 0.51 -4.46 9.21
C ALA A 97 0.07 -3.83 10.54
N ILE A 98 -0.64 -2.71 10.45
CA ILE A 98 -1.39 -2.16 11.58
C ILE A 98 -2.57 -3.12 11.76
N ASN A 99 -2.30 -4.27 12.39
CA ASN A 99 -3.31 -5.10 13.00
C ASN A 99 -3.79 -4.37 14.25
N ASP A 100 -4.70 -3.41 14.06
CA ASP A 100 -5.51 -2.88 15.16
C ASP A 100 -6.54 -3.96 15.53
N ILE A 101 -6.12 -4.87 16.40
CA ILE A 101 -7.01 -5.77 17.12
C ILE A 101 -7.18 -5.16 18.51
N PRO A 102 -8.29 -4.46 18.80
CA PRO A 102 -8.51 -3.94 20.13
C PRO A 102 -8.89 -5.06 21.10
N GLY A 103 -8.01 -5.29 22.08
CA GLY A 103 -8.39 -5.70 23.43
C GLY A 103 -8.44 -7.21 23.71
N SER A 104 -7.40 -7.73 24.35
CA SER A 104 -7.44 -8.11 25.78
C SER A 104 -6.24 -9.00 26.13
N ALA A 105 -5.38 -8.50 27.00
CA ALA A 105 -4.56 -9.29 27.91
C ALA A 105 -4.88 -8.78 29.34
N PRO A 106 -4.58 -9.51 30.44
CA PRO A 106 -3.77 -10.73 30.52
C PRO A 106 -4.40 -11.81 31.41
N SER A 107 -3.86 -13.03 31.39
CA SER A 107 -3.75 -13.79 32.65
C SER A 107 -2.54 -14.72 32.60
N ALA A 108 -1.61 -14.45 33.49
CA ALA A 108 -0.43 -15.24 33.76
C ALA A 108 -0.80 -16.47 34.61
N ILE A 109 -0.27 -17.63 34.26
CA ILE A 109 -0.07 -18.74 35.20
C ILE A 109 1.26 -19.40 34.83
N PRO A 110 2.30 -19.34 35.67
CA PRO A 110 3.50 -20.16 35.49
C PRO A 110 3.24 -21.56 36.05
N SER A 111 3.60 -22.60 35.32
CA SER A 111 3.68 -23.95 35.88
C SER A 111 4.86 -24.66 35.25
N SER A 112 6.00 -24.54 35.90
CA SER A 112 7.16 -25.40 35.72
C SER A 112 6.92 -26.72 36.46
N VAL A 113 6.91 -27.85 35.75
CA VAL A 113 7.37 -29.15 36.25
C VAL A 113 7.82 -30.01 35.06
N PRO A 114 9.09 -30.45 35.01
CA PRO A 114 9.50 -31.56 34.17
C PRO A 114 9.41 -32.85 34.99
N PHE A 115 8.66 -33.85 34.53
CA PHE A 115 8.82 -35.22 35.04
C PHE A 115 8.45 -36.22 33.96
N ALA A 116 9.33 -37.19 33.77
CA ALA A 116 9.24 -38.25 32.80
C ALA A 116 8.44 -39.45 33.34
N GLU A 117 8.00 -40.28 32.39
CA GLU A 117 7.91 -41.74 32.45
C GLU A 117 6.61 -42.42 32.92
N ASP A 118 6.12 -43.25 31.99
CA ASP A 118 5.42 -44.53 32.07
C ASP A 118 4.04 -44.64 32.76
N GLY A 119 3.07 -45.20 32.01
CA GLY A 119 1.73 -45.45 32.53
C GLY A 119 0.70 -45.89 31.48
N ASN A 120 0.99 -47.00 30.79
CA ASN A 120 0.07 -47.86 30.04
C ASN A 120 -1.43 -47.79 30.43
N ASN A 121 -2.30 -47.37 29.49
CA ASN A 121 -3.72 -47.72 29.34
C ASN A 121 -4.14 -47.20 27.94
N GLY A 122 -4.40 -47.99 26.90
CA GLY A 122 -5.34 -49.09 26.84
C GLY A 122 -6.61 -48.63 26.12
N SER A 123 -6.82 -49.14 24.89
CA SER A 123 -8.10 -49.25 24.13
C SER A 123 -8.27 -48.36 22.88
N THR A 124 -8.14 -49.01 21.71
CA THR A 124 -9.12 -49.01 20.58
C THR A 124 -9.32 -47.68 19.83
N ASP A 125 -8.69 -47.39 18.69
CA ASP A 125 -8.80 -48.02 17.35
C ASP A 125 -10.24 -48.36 16.93
N ASP A 126 -11.00 -47.35 16.49
CA ASP A 126 -12.04 -47.50 15.43
C ASP A 126 -12.52 -46.12 14.95
N LEU A 127 -12.12 -45.70 13.75
CA LEU A 127 -12.71 -44.55 13.05
C LEU A 127 -13.19 -45.03 11.67
N PRO A 128 -14.51 -45.01 11.39
CA PRO A 128 -15.04 -45.52 10.14
C PRO A 128 -14.73 -44.60 8.96
N PHE A 129 -14.41 -45.23 7.82
CA PHE A 129 -14.38 -44.63 6.49
C PHE A 129 -15.79 -44.30 5.99
#